data_AF-A0A258E3D1-F1
#
_entry.id   AF-A0A258E3D1-F1
#
_cell.length_a   1.000
_cell.length_b   1.000
_cell.length_c   1.000
_cell.angle_alpha   90.00
_cell.angle_beta   90.00
_cell.angle_gamma   90.00
#
_symmetry.space_group_name_H-M   'P 1'
#
loop_
_entity.id
_entity.type
_entity.pdbx_description
1 polymer ?
#
loop_
_entity_poly.entity_id
_entity_poly.type
_entity_poly.pdbx_seq_one_letter_code
_entity_poly.pdbx_strand_id
1 'polypeptide(L)'
;MKTRAKLLPALALVLGATLAMAMNFANPSTVNDPKFGESNGEVYDVTNRTVGPGPLQYQCNQATSTCLFEDAELTIPISESDGQFVPGSGLMPIE
;
A
#
# COMPACT_ATOMS: atom_id res chain seq x y z
N MET A 1 -42.45 44.91 -21.16
CA MET A 1 -41.52 44.26 -22.12
C MET A 1 -40.25 43.86 -21.40
N LYS A 2 -39.85 42.59 -21.50
CA LYS A 2 -38.48 42.02 -21.27
C LYS A 2 -37.96 42.16 -19.82
N THR A 3 -37.46 41.13 -19.11
CA THR A 3 -36.55 40.05 -19.53
C THR A 3 -36.53 38.99 -18.42
N ARG A 4 -37.04 37.76 -18.64
CA ARG A 4 -36.90 36.63 -17.71
C ARG A 4 -36.39 35.39 -18.45
N ALA A 5 -35.20 35.48 -19.04
CA ALA A 5 -34.59 34.38 -19.78
C ALA A 5 -33.08 34.29 -19.52
N LYS A 6 -32.66 34.22 -18.25
CA LYS A 6 -31.27 33.94 -17.86
C LYS A 6 -31.18 33.07 -16.60
N LEU A 7 -31.90 31.94 -16.57
CA LEU A 7 -31.85 31.00 -15.44
C LEU A 7 -31.58 29.54 -15.86
N LEU A 8 -30.93 29.33 -17.01
CA LEU A 8 -30.63 27.99 -17.53
C LEU A 8 -29.11 27.78 -17.75
N PRO A 9 -28.28 27.82 -16.69
CA PRO A 9 -27.14 26.90 -16.69
C PRO A 9 -26.88 26.28 -15.31
N ALA A 10 -27.90 26.10 -14.47
CA ALA A 10 -27.71 25.56 -13.11
C ALA A 10 -28.07 24.07 -12.97
N LEU A 11 -28.26 23.33 -14.06
CA LEU A 11 -28.62 21.89 -14.05
C LEU A 11 -27.51 20.95 -14.54
N ALA A 12 -26.35 21.47 -14.95
CA ALA A 12 -25.19 20.65 -15.34
C ALA A 12 -24.27 20.27 -14.16
N LEU A 13 -24.59 20.72 -12.94
CA LEU A 13 -23.77 20.50 -11.74
C LEU A 13 -24.34 19.41 -10.82
N VAL A 14 -25.11 18.49 -11.38
CA VAL A 14 -25.62 17.29 -10.69
C VAL A 14 -25.07 16.08 -11.44
N LEU A 15 -23.78 15.75 -11.32
CA LEU A 15 -23.23 14.44 -11.76
C LEU A 15 -21.76 14.17 -11.40
N GLY A 16 -21.02 15.10 -10.77
CA GLY A 16 -19.57 14.94 -10.56
C GLY A 16 -19.09 14.44 -9.19
N ALA A 17 -19.98 14.25 -8.21
CA ALA A 17 -19.57 14.08 -6.79
C ALA A 17 -19.77 12.67 -6.22
N THR A 18 -19.81 11.62 -7.05
CA THR A 18 -20.00 10.23 -6.58
C THR A 18 -18.78 9.32 -6.72
N LEU A 19 -17.63 9.81 -7.19
CA LEU A 19 -16.49 8.95 -7.52
C LEU A 19 -15.15 9.52 -7.03
N ALA A 20 -15.00 9.59 -5.72
CA ALA A 20 -13.72 9.45 -5.05
C ALA A 20 -14.06 8.77 -3.73
N MET A 21 -14.25 7.45 -3.71
CA MET A 21 -13.15 6.54 -3.38
C MET A 21 -12.29 7.06 -2.22
N ALA A 22 -12.92 7.66 -1.20
CA ALA A 22 -12.39 7.71 0.15
C ALA A 22 -12.51 6.31 0.78
N MET A 23 -12.03 5.30 0.06
CA MET A 23 -11.56 4.04 0.61
C MET A 23 -10.11 4.26 1.01
N ASN A 24 -9.82 5.37 1.71
CA ASN A 24 -8.63 5.47 2.54
C ASN A 24 -8.95 4.64 3.79
N PHE A 25 -9.07 3.32 3.60
CA PHE A 25 -8.73 2.37 4.63
C PHE A 25 -7.24 2.51 4.82
N ALA A 26 -6.83 3.62 5.44
CA ALA A 26 -5.69 3.58 6.33
C ALA A 26 -6.09 2.57 7.39
N ASN A 27 -5.87 1.27 7.11
CA ASN A 27 -5.48 0.38 8.17
C ASN A 27 -4.25 1.05 8.75
N PRO A 28 -4.28 1.57 9.99
CA PRO A 28 -3.04 1.88 10.67
C PRO A 28 -2.38 0.52 10.87
N SER A 29 -1.64 0.05 9.86
CA SER A 29 -0.89 -1.20 9.93
C SER A 29 -0.10 -1.08 11.20
N THR A 30 -0.52 -1.89 12.16
CA THR A 30 -0.14 -1.77 13.53
C THR A 30 1.37 -1.85 13.53
N VAL A 31 2.03 -0.86 14.13
CA VAL A 31 3.49 -0.71 14.14
C VAL A 31 4.20 -1.93 14.79
N ASN A 32 3.44 -2.95 15.21
CA ASN A 32 3.87 -4.17 15.88
C ASN A 32 3.36 -5.46 15.22
N ASP A 33 2.75 -5.43 14.04
CA ASP A 33 2.48 -6.68 13.34
C ASP A 33 3.81 -7.26 12.84
N PRO A 34 4.10 -8.53 13.08
CA PRO A 34 5.25 -9.18 12.48
C PRO A 34 5.19 -9.01 10.96
N LYS A 35 6.28 -8.53 10.36
CA LYS A 35 6.36 -8.32 8.91
C LYS A 35 7.52 -9.13 8.37
N PHE A 36 7.22 -10.15 7.58
CA PHE A 36 8.20 -11.00 6.93
C PHE A 36 8.16 -10.82 5.42
N GLY A 37 9.32 -10.81 4.77
CA GLY A 37 9.42 -10.77 3.31
C GLY A 37 10.35 -11.86 2.81
N GLU A 38 10.17 -12.29 1.56
CA GLU A 38 11.00 -13.31 0.93
C GLU A 38 11.81 -12.72 -0.22
N SER A 39 13.10 -13.01 -0.26
CA SER A 39 13.94 -12.72 -1.42
C SER A 39 14.87 -13.89 -1.70
N ASN A 40 14.86 -14.41 -2.93
CA ASN A 40 15.72 -15.50 -3.36
C ASN A 40 15.64 -16.77 -2.48
N GLY A 41 14.46 -17.08 -1.91
CA GLY A 41 14.28 -18.23 -1.02
C GLY A 41 14.71 -18.01 0.43
N GLU A 42 15.10 -16.79 0.78
CA GLU A 42 15.45 -16.39 2.15
C GLU A 42 14.35 -15.51 2.74
N VAL A 43 14.03 -15.75 4.01
CA VAL A 43 13.02 -14.99 4.75
C VAL A 43 13.70 -13.89 5.57
N TYR A 44 13.11 -12.71 5.61
CA TYR A 44 13.64 -11.53 6.29
C TYR A 44 12.59 -10.97 7.25
N ASP A 45 12.98 -10.76 8.52
CA ASP A 45 12.16 -10.03 9.50
C ASP A 45 12.36 -8.51 9.34
N VAL A 46 11.28 -7.84 8.95
CA VAL A 46 11.22 -6.38 8.77
C VAL A 46 10.26 -5.69 9.74
N THR A 47 9.88 -6.35 10.83
CA THR A 47 8.95 -5.84 11.88
C THR A 47 9.36 -4.47 12.42
N ASN A 48 10.66 -4.18 12.49
CA ASN A 48 11.21 -2.89 12.96
C ASN A 48 12.01 -2.15 11.88
N ARG A 49 11.71 -2.40 10.61
CA ARG A 49 12.40 -1.78 9.47
C ARG A 49 11.45 -0.85 8.73
N THR A 50 12.01 0.16 8.09
CA THR A 50 11.21 1.11 7.30
C THR A 50 11.33 0.79 5.82
N VAL A 51 10.29 1.13 5.05
CA VAL A 51 10.35 1.08 3.58
C VAL A 51 11.33 2.16 3.08
N GLY A 52 12.25 1.79 2.20
CA GLY A 52 13.18 2.71 1.56
C GLY A 52 14.44 2.02 1.02
N PRO A 53 15.33 2.78 0.35
CA PRO A 53 16.50 2.24 -0.33
C PRO A 53 17.73 2.02 0.59
N GLY A 54 17.59 2.21 1.90
CA GLY A 54 18.69 2.10 2.86
C GLY A 54 19.18 0.67 3.12
N PRO A 55 20.37 0.50 3.72
CA PRO A 55 20.95 -0.82 3.98
C PRO A 55 20.14 -1.65 4.99
N LEU A 56 19.50 -1.02 5.97
CA LEU A 56 18.63 -1.66 6.96
C LEU A 56 17.14 -1.42 6.66
N GLN A 57 16.81 -1.18 5.40
CA GLN A 57 15.46 -0.92 4.93
C GLN A 57 15.04 -2.00 3.93
N TYR A 58 13.77 -2.00 3.55
CA TYR A 58 13.26 -2.90 2.51
C TYR A 58 12.44 -2.12 1.50
N GLN A 59 12.20 -2.71 0.34
CA GLN A 59 11.34 -2.14 -0.69
C GLN A 59 10.31 -3.17 -1.13
N CYS A 60 9.12 -2.68 -1.48
CA CYS A 60 8.10 -3.42 -2.20
C CYS A 60 8.03 -2.85 -3.61
N ASN A 61 8.79 -3.43 -4.54
CA ASN A 61 8.80 -2.97 -5.92
C ASN A 61 7.52 -3.46 -6.61
N GLN A 62 6.78 -2.58 -7.28
CA GLN A 62 5.50 -2.91 -7.90
C GLN A 62 5.62 -4.18 -8.77
N ALA A 63 4.90 -5.23 -8.39
CA ALA A 63 4.86 -6.53 -9.03
C ALA A 63 3.51 -7.21 -8.73
N THR A 64 3.25 -8.36 -9.35
CA THR A 64 2.01 -9.13 -9.15
C THR A 64 2.05 -10.07 -7.94
N SER A 65 3.08 -9.96 -7.10
CA SER A 65 3.33 -10.85 -5.96
C SER A 65 3.04 -10.16 -4.63
N THR A 66 2.91 -10.94 -3.57
CA THR A 66 2.85 -10.41 -2.20
C THR A 66 4.26 -10.03 -1.74
N CYS A 67 4.40 -8.83 -1.20
CA CYS A 67 5.65 -8.30 -0.66
C CYS A 67 5.89 -8.71 0.79
N LEU A 68 4.84 -8.67 1.63
CA LEU A 68 4.98 -8.95 3.06
C LEU A 68 3.93 -9.94 3.57
N PHE A 69 4.31 -10.65 4.61
CA PHE A 69 3.53 -11.67 5.29
C PHE A 69 3.53 -11.42 6.80
N GLU A 70 2.46 -11.86 7.48
CA GLU A 70 2.32 -11.77 8.93
C GLU A 70 3.19 -12.80 9.66
N ASP A 71 3.57 -13.89 8.99
CA ASP A 71 4.31 -15.01 9.56
C ASP A 71 5.58 -15.36 8.75
N ALA A 72 6.56 -15.95 9.43
CA ALA A 72 7.82 -16.38 8.84
C ALA A 72 7.67 -17.57 7.89
N GLU A 73 6.55 -18.31 7.97
CA GLU A 73 6.22 -19.39 7.03
C GLU A 73 5.61 -18.85 5.72
N LEU A 74 5.42 -17.52 5.62
CA LEU A 74 4.87 -16.82 4.46
C LEU A 74 3.49 -17.32 4.05
N THR A 75 2.66 -17.69 5.04
CA THR A 75 1.33 -18.28 4.80
C THR A 75 0.21 -17.24 4.79
N ILE A 76 0.36 -16.15 5.53
CA ILE A 76 -0.64 -15.11 5.71
C ILE A 76 -0.14 -13.81 5.04
N PRO A 77 -0.60 -13.49 3.82
CA PRO A 77 -0.17 -12.28 3.12
C PRO A 77 -0.74 -11.02 3.79
N ILE A 78 0.09 -10.01 3.98
CA ILE A 78 -0.36 -8.70 4.47
C ILE A 78 -1.12 -8.00 3.34
N SER A 79 -2.40 -7.71 3.60
CA SER A 79 -3.24 -6.95 2.67
C SER A 79 -2.60 -5.58 2.38
N GLU A 80 -2.65 -5.15 1.12
CA GLU A 80 -2.04 -3.89 0.62
C GLU A 80 -0.50 -3.89 0.54
N SER A 81 0.16 -5.04 0.71
CA SER A 81 1.59 -5.21 0.46
C SER A 81 1.86 -5.83 -0.92
N ASP A 82 1.36 -5.23 -1.98
CA ASP A 82 1.61 -5.74 -3.34
C ASP A 82 3.02 -5.34 -3.83
N GLY A 83 3.81 -6.32 -4.23
CA GLY A 83 5.13 -6.11 -4.81
C GLY A 83 6.12 -7.25 -4.62
N GLN A 84 7.28 -7.10 -5.24
CA GLN A 84 8.44 -7.93 -4.96
C GLN A 84 9.18 -7.37 -3.75
N PHE A 85 9.40 -8.20 -2.75
CA PHE A 85 10.24 -7.85 -1.61
C PHE A 85 11.72 -7.76 -2.02
N VAL A 86 12.32 -6.61 -1.73
CA VAL A 86 13.74 -6.35 -1.97
C VAL A 86 14.38 -5.93 -0.64
N PRO A 87 15.21 -6.78 -0.03
CA PRO A 87 15.91 -6.44 1.19
C PRO A 87 17.04 -5.44 0.90
N GLY A 88 17.26 -4.51 1.83
CA GLY A 88 18.48 -3.71 1.86
C GLY A 88 19.70 -4.57 2.14
N SER A 89 20.87 -4.14 1.67
CA SER A 89 22.12 -4.92 1.72
C SER A 89 22.64 -5.26 3.13
N GLY A 90 22.06 -4.68 4.18
CA GLY A 90 22.41 -4.93 5.58
C GLY A 90 21.33 -5.67 6.36
N LEU A 91 20.20 -6.04 5.72
CA LEU A 91 19.24 -6.96 6.33
C LEU A 91 19.80 -8.38 6.24
N MET A 92 19.69 -9.11 7.34
CA MET A 92 20.08 -10.52 7.40
C MET A 92 18.83 -11.38 7.37
N PRO A 93 18.86 -12.51 6.66
CA PRO A 93 17.76 -13.46 6.69
C PRO A 93 17.66 -14.14 8.06
N ILE A 94 16.47 -14.63 8.38
CA ILE A 94 16.24 -15.50 9.54
C ILE A 94 16.49 -16.95 9.11
N GLU A 95 17.14 -17.73 9.99
CA GLU A 95 17.46 -19.15 9.76
C GLU A 95 16.25 -20.07 9.99
#